data_AF-A0A2N2GUN6-F1
#
_entry.id   AF-A0A2N2GUN6-F1
#
_cell.length_a   1.000
_cell.length_b   1.000
_cell.length_c   1.000
_cell.angle_alpha   90.00
_cell.angle_beta   90.00
_cell.angle_gamma   90.00
#
_symmetry.space_group_name_H-M   'P 1'
#
loop_
_entity.id
_entity.type
_entity.pdbx_description
1 polymer ?
#
loop_
_entity_poly.entity_id
_entity_poly.type
_entity_poly.pdbx_seq_one_letter_code
_entity_poly.pdbx_strand_id
1 'polypeptide(L)'
;MDKSLVAIVRYENPFDSVRKAVELSGGLDNLPSRAKVFIKPNLVFWTKEVVFPKWGVLTTSRVIEDMIVLLKERGIDDIVIGEGIVTWDSKDKETPLHA
;
A
#
# COMPACT_ATOMS: atom_id res chain seq x y z
N MET A 1 15.64 1.89 -25.64
CA MET A 1 14.87 1.67 -24.40
C MET A 1 14.62 3.04 -23.81
N ASP A 2 13.35 3.41 -23.64
CA ASP A 2 13.02 4.54 -22.77
C ASP A 2 13.34 4.17 -21.33
N LYS A 3 13.84 5.15 -20.56
CA LYS A 3 14.14 4.96 -19.14
C LYS A 3 12.83 4.94 -18.36
N SER A 4 12.69 4.00 -17.45
CA SER A 4 11.58 4.00 -16.49
C SER A 4 11.69 5.22 -15.56
N LEU A 5 10.60 5.95 -15.37
CA LEU A 5 10.49 7.01 -14.38
C LEU A 5 10.32 6.38 -12.99
N VAL A 6 11.17 6.77 -12.04
CA VAL A 6 11.15 6.28 -10.65
C VAL A 6 11.33 7.45 -9.70
N ALA A 7 10.52 7.50 -8.64
CA ALA A 7 10.65 8.47 -7.56
C ALA A 7 11.04 7.76 -6.25
N ILE A 8 12.05 8.29 -5.55
CA ILE A 8 12.46 7.85 -4.22
C ILE A 8 12.39 9.08 -3.31
N VAL A 9 11.56 8.98 -2.27
CA VAL A 9 11.31 10.09 -1.34
C VAL A 9 11.57 9.60 0.08
N ARG A 10 12.30 10.39 0.86
CA ARG A 10 12.40 10.19 2.31
C ARG A 10 11.05 10.51 2.92
N TYR A 11 10.53 9.58 3.72
CA TYR A 11 9.32 9.82 4.49
C TYR A 11 9.61 10.78 5.64
N GLU A 12 8.99 11.95 5.66
CA GLU A 12 9.19 13.00 6.67
C GLU A 12 7.87 13.35 7.36
N ASN A 13 6.84 13.68 6.58
CA ASN A 13 5.51 14.05 7.09
C ASN A 13 4.41 13.17 6.47
N PRO A 14 3.36 12.81 7.23
CA PRO A 14 2.13 12.21 6.69
C PRO A 14 1.53 13.05 5.56
N PHE A 15 0.88 12.40 4.59
CA PHE A 15 0.29 12.97 3.38
C PHE A 15 1.32 13.52 2.38
N ASP A 16 2.21 14.42 2.82
CA ASP A 16 3.14 15.14 1.93
C ASP A 16 4.17 14.21 1.28
N SER A 17 4.69 13.25 2.05
CA SER A 17 5.76 12.36 1.57
C SER A 17 5.27 11.43 0.45
N VAL A 18 4.07 10.85 0.63
CA VAL A 18 3.45 9.96 -0.36
C VAL A 18 2.98 10.75 -1.57
N ARG A 19 2.35 11.91 -1.37
CA ARG A 19 1.97 12.82 -2.45
C ARG A 19 3.15 13.16 -3.33
N LYS A 20 4.27 13.60 -2.73
CA LYS A 20 5.49 13.93 -3.46
C LYS A 20 6.02 12.75 -4.28
N ALA A 21 6.00 11.53 -3.73
CA ALA A 21 6.44 10.34 -4.47
C ALA A 21 5.52 10.04 -5.67
N VAL A 22 4.21 10.16 -5.49
CA VAL A 22 3.22 9.96 -6.55
C VAL A 22 3.34 11.01 -7.66
N GLU A 23 3.49 12.28 -7.30
CA GLU A 23 3.63 13.39 -8.25
C GLU A 23 4.94 13.30 -9.05
N LEU A 24 6.07 13.02 -8.39
CA LEU A 24 7.36 12.86 -9.07
C LEU A 24 7.40 11.66 -10.02
N SER A 25 6.58 10.63 -9.78
CA SER A 25 6.49 9.44 -10.63
C SER A 25 5.37 9.51 -11.67
N GLY A 26 4.52 10.54 -11.65
CA GLY A 26 3.30 10.58 -12.47
C GLY A 26 2.37 9.39 -12.23
N GLY A 27 2.44 8.75 -11.05
CA GLY A 27 1.92 7.40 -10.82
C GLY A 27 0.41 7.25 -10.96
N LEU A 28 -0.34 8.36 -10.95
CA LEU A 28 -1.79 8.40 -11.08
C LEU A 28 -2.27 9.16 -12.33
N ASP A 29 -1.38 9.65 -13.18
CA ASP A 29 -1.73 10.60 -14.26
C ASP A 29 -2.63 9.97 -15.33
N ASN A 30 -2.51 8.66 -15.54
CA ASN A 30 -3.31 7.92 -16.50
C ASN A 30 -4.56 7.28 -15.88
N LEU A 31 -4.86 7.52 -14.60
CA LEU A 31 -6.08 6.99 -14.00
C LEU A 31 -7.31 7.70 -14.56
N PRO A 32 -8.33 6.95 -15.01
CA PRO A 32 -9.57 7.55 -15.47
C PRO A 32 -10.33 8.20 -14.29
N SER A 33 -11.12 9.22 -14.60
CA SER A 33 -12.04 9.80 -13.61
C SER A 33 -13.03 8.74 -13.13
N ARG A 34 -13.35 8.76 -11.82
CA ARG A 34 -14.28 7.80 -11.18
C ARG A 34 -13.92 6.32 -11.40
N ALA A 35 -12.62 6.01 -11.53
CA ALA A 35 -12.14 4.64 -11.60
C ALA A 35 -12.64 3.79 -10.41
N LYS A 36 -12.72 2.48 -10.61
CA LYS A 36 -12.77 1.52 -9.50
C LYS A 36 -11.36 1.09 -9.19
N VAL A 37 -10.90 1.34 -7.97
CA VAL A 37 -9.52 1.10 -7.58
C VAL A 37 -9.43 -0.02 -6.56
N PHE A 38 -8.56 -0.98 -6.83
CA PHE A 38 -8.17 -2.01 -5.88
C PHE A 38 -6.78 -1.68 -5.34
N ILE A 39 -6.70 -1.37 -4.05
CA ILE A 39 -5.44 -1.20 -3.33
C ILE A 39 -5.03 -2.57 -2.79
N LYS A 40 -3.83 -3.00 -3.20
CA LYS A 40 -3.17 -4.21 -2.72
C LYS A 40 -1.98 -3.79 -1.84
N PRO A 41 -2.16 -3.61 -0.52
CA PRO A 41 -1.03 -3.38 0.33
C PRO A 41 -0.21 -4.68 0.45
N ASN A 42 1.00 -4.55 0.98
CA ASN A 42 1.93 -5.64 1.13
C ASN A 42 2.02 -6.05 2.60
N LEU A 43 1.15 -6.97 3.05
CA LEU A 43 1.34 -7.75 4.27
C LEU A 43 2.10 -9.05 3.95
N VAL A 44 1.76 -9.71 2.82
CA VAL A 44 2.39 -10.89 2.17
C VAL A 44 2.65 -12.11 3.06
N PHE A 45 3.40 -11.97 4.14
CA PHE A 45 3.76 -13.04 5.06
C PHE A 45 3.75 -12.54 6.50
N TRP A 46 3.28 -13.39 7.41
CA TRP A 46 3.33 -13.17 8.84
C TRP A 46 3.72 -14.47 9.54
N THR A 47 4.41 -14.36 10.66
CA THR A 47 4.75 -15.52 11.50
C THR A 47 4.69 -15.15 12.98
N LYS A 48 4.21 -16.09 13.79
CA LYS A 48 4.22 -16.03 15.26
C LYS A 48 5.53 -16.56 15.87
N GLU A 49 6.37 -17.21 15.08
CA GLU A 49 7.57 -17.92 15.55
C GLU A 49 8.70 -16.97 15.97
N VAL A 50 8.66 -15.73 15.51
CA VAL A 50 9.66 -14.69 15.82
C VAL A 50 9.00 -13.33 15.98
N VAL A 51 9.74 -12.39 16.58
CA VAL A 51 9.35 -10.97 16.56
C VAL A 51 9.46 -10.47 15.13
N PHE A 52 8.34 -10.46 14.41
CA PHE A 52 8.31 -10.09 13.01
C PHE A 52 8.58 -8.59 12.82
N PRO A 53 9.44 -8.20 11.86
CA PRO A 53 9.74 -6.80 11.62
C PRO A 53 8.50 -6.06 11.09
N LYS A 54 8.01 -5.11 11.88
CA LYS A 54 6.80 -4.33 11.55
C LYS A 54 7.04 -3.29 10.45
N TRP A 55 8.29 -2.95 10.17
CA TRP A 55 8.68 -1.91 9.21
C TRP A 55 9.57 -2.49 8.11
N GLY A 56 9.44 -1.95 6.90
CA GLY A 56 10.21 -2.38 5.72
C GLY A 56 9.72 -3.67 5.07
N VAL A 57 8.88 -4.45 5.76
CA VAL A 57 8.21 -5.65 5.21
C VAL A 57 6.72 -5.40 4.99
N LEU A 58 6.09 -4.72 5.96
CA LEU A 58 4.67 -4.41 5.94
C LEU A 58 4.41 -3.02 5.38
N THR A 59 3.35 -2.89 4.58
CA THR A 59 2.87 -1.57 4.20
C THR A 59 2.11 -0.95 5.36
N THR A 60 2.68 0.12 5.94
CA THR A 60 2.06 0.84 7.05
C THR A 60 0.71 1.42 6.64
N SER A 61 -0.31 1.28 7.49
CA SER A 61 -1.66 1.81 7.26
C SER A 61 -1.68 3.31 6.94
N ARG A 62 -0.75 4.08 7.52
CA ARG A 62 -0.54 5.49 7.23
C ARG A 62 -0.29 5.77 5.74
N VAL A 63 0.52 4.95 5.06
CA VAL A 63 0.78 5.08 3.62
C VAL A 63 -0.48 4.77 2.82
N ILE A 64 -1.27 3.81 3.28
CA ILE A 64 -2.54 3.44 2.64
C ILE A 64 -3.58 4.54 2.77
N GLU A 65 -3.67 5.15 3.95
CA GLU A 65 -4.56 6.29 4.16
C GLU A 65 -4.18 7.49 3.27
N ASP A 66 -2.88 7.79 3.13
CA ASP A 66 -2.40 8.84 2.23
C ASP A 66 -2.80 8.56 0.78
N MET A 67 -2.66 7.30 0.32
CA MET A 67 -3.10 6.90 -1.02
C MET A 67 -4.61 7.03 -1.20
N ILE A 68 -5.42 6.68 -0.19
CA ILE A 68 -6.88 6.83 -0.23
C ILE A 68 -7.26 8.30 -0.37
N VAL A 69 -6.62 9.20 0.38
CA VAL A 69 -6.86 10.65 0.28
C VAL A 69 -6.53 11.15 -1.13
N LEU A 70 -5.37 10.78 -1.69
CA LEU A 70 -4.97 11.16 -3.05
C LEU A 70 -5.96 10.67 -4.12
N LEU A 71 -6.49 9.45 -3.98
CA LEU A 71 -7.50 8.92 -4.89
C LEU A 71 -8.83 9.68 -4.75
N LYS A 72 -9.27 9.96 -3.52
CA LYS A 72 -10.50 10.71 -3.26
C LYS A 72 -10.46 12.14 -3.76
N GLU A 73 -9.33 12.83 -3.62
CA GLU A 73 -9.11 14.17 -4.20
C GLU A 73 -9.27 14.18 -5.73
N ARG A 74 -9.03 13.04 -6.39
CA ARG A 74 -9.22 12.85 -7.84
C ARG A 74 -10.65 12.39 -8.22
N GLY A 75 -11.58 12.34 -7.27
CA GLY A 75 -12.96 11.90 -7.49
C GLY A 75 -13.12 10.38 -7.64
N ILE A 76 -12.20 9.60 -7.08
CA ILE A 76 -12.27 8.14 -7.04
C ILE A 76 -12.85 7.72 -5.68
N ASP A 77 -14.05 7.15 -5.70
CA ASP A 77 -14.78 6.77 -4.48
C ASP A 77 -15.03 5.26 -4.35
N ASP A 78 -14.95 4.50 -5.45
CA ASP A 78 -15.08 3.04 -5.43
C ASP A 78 -13.69 2.43 -5.21
N ILE A 79 -13.31 2.33 -3.94
CA ILE A 79 -11.99 1.86 -3.49
C ILE A 79 -12.16 0.59 -2.67
N VAL A 80 -11.51 -0.50 -3.10
CA VAL A 80 -11.45 -1.78 -2.39
C VAL A 80 -10.02 -1.99 -1.91
N ILE A 81 -9.84 -2.33 -0.64
CA ILE A 81 -8.54 -2.75 -0.10
C ILE A 81 -8.57 -4.26 0.05
N GLY A 82 -7.70 -4.96 -0.68
CA GLY A 82 -7.51 -6.39 -0.51
C GLY A 82 -6.17 -6.66 0.14
N GLU A 83 -6.20 -7.02 1.43
CA GLU A 83 -5.02 -7.37 2.19
C GLU A 83 -5.14 -8.76 2.82
N GLY A 84 -4.02 -9.43 3.03
CA GLY A 84 -4.00 -10.74 3.67
C GLY A 84 -2.60 -11.33 3.77
N ILE A 85 -2.47 -12.34 4.64
CA ILE A 85 -1.24 -13.13 4.80
C ILE A 85 -1.35 -14.43 4.02
N VAL A 86 -0.21 -14.91 3.53
CA VAL A 86 -0.07 -16.31 3.11
C VAL A 86 0.35 -17.13 4.33
N THR A 87 -0.37 -18.23 4.58
CA THR A 87 0.03 -19.26 5.56
C THR A 87 0.49 -20.52 4.82
N TRP A 88 1.44 -21.25 5.41
CA TRP A 88 1.89 -22.54 4.87
C TRP A 88 0.82 -23.63 5.02
N ASP A 89 0.11 -23.62 6.15
CA ASP A 89 -1.06 -24.46 6.37
C ASP A 89 -2.33 -23.62 6.19
N SER A 90 -3.16 -24.00 5.22
CA SER A 90 -4.48 -23.39 4.96
C SER A 90 -5.45 -23.48 6.16
N LYS A 91 -5.18 -24.37 7.13
CA LYS A 91 -5.97 -24.53 8.35
C LYS A 91 -5.38 -23.80 9.55
N ASP A 92 -4.23 -23.15 9.41
CA ASP A 92 -3.64 -22.35 10.47
C ASP A 92 -4.52 -21.11 10.75
N LYS A 93 -5.20 -21.15 11.89
CA LYS A 93 -6.03 -20.05 12.39
C LYS A 93 -5.29 -19.20 13.41
N GLU A 94 -4.18 -19.68 13.97
CA GLU A 94 -3.47 -18.99 15.03
C GLU A 94 -2.58 -17.88 14.48
N THR A 95 -1.86 -18.14 13.38
CA THR A 95 -0.98 -17.14 12.76
C THR A 95 -1.74 -15.90 12.28
N PRO A 96 -2.90 -16.02 11.59
CA PRO A 96 -3.71 -14.85 11.25
C PRO A 96 -4.25 -14.09 12.47
N LEU A 97 -4.62 -14.78 13.55
CA LEU A 97 -5.15 -14.16 14.78
C LEU A 97 -4.07 -13.44 15.61
N HIS A 98 -2.81 -13.81 15.44
CA HIS A 98 -1.67 -13.16 16.09
C HIS A 98 -1.28 -11.82 15.43
N ALA A 99 -1.63 -11.60 14.17
CA ALA A 99 -1.28 -10.40 13.41
C ALA A 99 -1.95 -9.13 13.95
#